data_AF-U6MLF5-F1
#
_entry.id   AF-U6MLF5-F1
#
_cell.length_a   1.000
_cell.length_b   1.000
_cell.length_c   1.000
_cell.angle_alpha   90.00
_cell.angle_beta   90.00
_cell.angle_gamma   90.00
#
_symmetry.space_group_name_H-M   'P 1'
#
loop_
_entity.id
_entity.type
_entity.pdbx_description
1 polymer ?
#
loop_
_entity_poly.entity_id
_entity_poly.type
_entity_poly.pdbx_seq_one_letter_code
_entity_poly.pdbx_strand_id
1 'polypeptide(L)'
;MPKAEFGTPKWMSNKIKASGLQKLRWYCQMCQKQCRDENGFKCHRMSEGHQRAMQLFIQRPGHFMDEFSREFEEEFMKLMKTRYCRTRVLANSVYNNVVCDRHHIHMNSTIWVTLSEFVQYLGATEKCKIEYTPKGWYVEYIDHEELARKKELERKRKIEKSQEDARMEQIQALVEEARQRGGFQKPEYTPLQREDGQTVTLSISKPRESADKKANALQLLHEKLKQERQSKSRGLPEKRKLSEMEALVAEAECQKKKMAVFEGSPSLKERSSSATAHNDSKEQRNNDAHASSGLRPPAHKHASADWWIRPSLIVKVVHKTLGDGKYYKKKGVVKTVDGRYSAVLEMLEGGAILKLDQEYLETVIPAIGGRIAVVLGEWRGHEGRLEALNIDSYSVRVTLDTGPLFKLDKYRGNSGVTVEGLPYEHVCKLDVRK
;
A
#
# COMPACT_ATOMS: atom_id res chain seq x y z
N MET A 1 -28.62 39.01 9.45
CA MET A 1 -27.71 40.00 10.06
C MET A 1 -26.39 39.98 9.31
N PRO A 2 -25.80 41.16 9.01
CA PRO A 2 -24.50 41.24 8.34
C PRO A 2 -23.42 40.59 9.20
N LYS A 3 -22.53 39.81 8.56
CA LYS A 3 -21.36 39.22 9.23
C LYS A 3 -20.42 40.36 9.65
N ALA A 4 -19.94 40.34 10.88
CA ALA A 4 -18.96 41.32 11.34
C ALA A 4 -17.69 41.21 10.48
N GLU A 5 -17.13 42.34 10.09
CA GLU A 5 -15.92 42.40 9.27
C GLU A 5 -14.73 41.74 9.98
N PHE A 6 -13.84 41.15 9.19
CA PHE A 6 -12.70 40.42 9.75
C PHE A 6 -11.79 41.38 10.53
N GLY A 7 -11.45 41.03 11.78
CA GLY A 7 -10.57 41.84 12.63
C GLY A 7 -11.26 42.92 13.47
N THR A 8 -12.57 43.18 13.31
CA THR A 8 -13.27 44.13 14.18
C THR A 8 -13.36 43.60 15.63
N PRO A 9 -13.41 44.45 16.68
CA PRO A 9 -13.65 44.01 18.06
C PRO A 9 -14.93 43.15 18.21
N LYS A 10 -15.96 43.42 17.40
CA LYS A 10 -17.18 42.60 17.32
C LYS A 10 -16.92 41.21 16.74
N TRP A 11 -16.05 41.10 15.73
CA TRP A 11 -15.61 39.82 15.16
C TRP A 11 -14.75 39.02 16.13
N MET A 12 -13.79 39.68 16.80
CA MET A 12 -12.97 39.05 17.85
C MET A 12 -13.82 38.59 19.03
N SER A 13 -14.75 39.44 19.53
CA SER A 13 -15.71 39.06 20.58
C SER A 13 -16.56 37.87 20.17
N ASN A 14 -17.03 37.83 18.91
CA ASN A 14 -17.78 36.71 18.39
C ASN A 14 -16.94 35.43 18.28
N LYS A 15 -15.66 35.54 17.89
CA LYS A 15 -14.72 34.42 17.80
C LYS A 15 -14.34 33.87 19.18
N ILE A 16 -14.05 34.74 20.14
CA ILE A 16 -13.76 34.38 21.54
C ILE A 16 -14.99 33.75 22.21
N LYS A 17 -16.19 34.28 21.93
CA LYS A 17 -17.44 33.66 22.42
C LYS A 17 -17.79 32.36 21.68
N ALA A 18 -17.22 32.13 20.51
CA ALA A 18 -17.35 30.88 19.78
C ALA A 18 -16.31 29.85 20.22
N SER A 19 -15.14 30.25 20.75
CA SER A 19 -14.17 29.34 21.35
C SER A 19 -14.66 28.87 22.73
N GLY A 20 -15.10 27.61 22.80
CA GLY A 20 -15.65 26.96 23.99
C GLY A 20 -16.63 25.86 23.59
N LEU A 21 -16.68 24.78 24.38
CA LEU A 21 -17.62 23.68 24.16
C LEU A 21 -19.03 24.17 24.56
N GLN A 22 -19.83 24.57 23.57
CA GLN A 22 -21.19 25.08 23.76
C GLN A 22 -22.17 23.92 24.01
N LYS A 23 -23.35 24.21 24.57
CA LYS A 23 -24.36 23.17 24.85
C LYS A 23 -24.72 22.42 23.56
N LEU A 24 -24.63 21.08 23.62
CA LEU A 24 -24.89 20.17 22.51
C LEU A 24 -26.34 20.21 22.00
N ARG A 25 -27.28 20.72 22.81
CA ARG A 25 -28.71 20.90 22.43
C ARG A 25 -28.90 21.69 21.13
N TRP A 26 -27.95 22.57 20.78
CA TRP A 26 -28.06 23.46 19.61
C TRP A 26 -27.13 23.05 18.45
N TYR A 27 -26.70 21.78 18.41
CA TYR A 27 -25.91 21.23 17.31
C TYR A 27 -26.81 20.58 16.25
N CYS A 28 -26.50 20.79 14.97
CA CYS A 28 -27.13 20.06 13.87
C CYS A 28 -26.13 19.11 13.23
N GLN A 29 -26.37 17.79 13.37
CA GLN A 29 -25.54 16.76 12.77
C GLN A 29 -25.56 16.81 11.24
N MET A 30 -26.74 16.96 10.62
CA MET A 30 -26.88 16.96 9.16
C MET A 30 -26.09 18.08 8.48
N CYS A 31 -25.88 19.19 9.17
CA CYS A 31 -25.16 20.34 8.64
C CYS A 31 -23.80 20.56 9.32
N GLN A 32 -23.40 19.65 10.21
CA GLN A 32 -22.21 19.74 11.07
C GLN A 32 -22.03 21.13 11.69
N LYS A 33 -23.14 21.73 12.14
CA LYS A 33 -23.22 23.14 12.51
C LYS A 33 -23.63 23.31 13.96
N GLN A 34 -22.69 23.80 14.76
CA GLN A 34 -22.98 24.27 16.12
C GLN A 34 -23.66 25.64 16.08
N CYS A 35 -24.91 25.70 16.52
CA CYS A 35 -25.60 26.96 16.77
C CYS A 35 -25.35 27.42 18.22
N ARG A 36 -25.37 28.74 18.41
CA ARG A 36 -25.03 29.38 19.68
C ARG A 36 -26.15 29.33 20.71
N ASP A 37 -27.37 29.59 20.24
CA ASP A 37 -28.57 29.79 21.07
C ASP A 37 -29.78 29.16 20.37
N GLU A 38 -30.89 29.02 21.10
CA GLU A 38 -32.13 28.44 20.57
C GLU A 38 -32.65 29.19 19.32
N ASN A 39 -32.58 30.52 19.31
CA ASN A 39 -32.99 31.32 18.15
C ASN A 39 -32.07 31.09 16.94
N GLY A 40 -30.76 30.92 17.17
CA GLY A 40 -29.81 30.58 16.12
C GLY A 40 -30.11 29.20 15.51
N PHE A 41 -30.47 28.23 16.34
CA PHE A 41 -30.87 26.90 15.89
C PHE A 41 -32.20 26.91 15.13
N LYS A 42 -33.20 27.68 15.58
CA LYS A 42 -34.46 27.88 14.85
C LYS A 42 -34.23 28.48 13.47
N CYS A 43 -33.42 29.55 13.37
CA CYS A 43 -33.06 30.14 12.09
C CYS A 43 -32.28 29.17 11.19
N HIS A 44 -31.41 28.34 11.77
CA HIS A 44 -30.71 27.30 11.01
C HIS A 44 -31.67 26.23 10.47
N ARG A 45 -32.63 25.76 11.28
CA ARG A 45 -33.64 24.78 10.84
C ARG A 45 -34.52 25.30 9.71
N MET A 46 -34.81 26.59 9.70
CA MET A 46 -35.56 27.25 8.63
C MET A 46 -34.69 27.66 7.42
N SER A 47 -33.37 27.48 7.48
CA SER A 47 -32.48 27.86 6.39
C SER A 47 -32.54 26.87 5.22
N GLU A 48 -32.50 27.38 3.99
CA GLU A 48 -32.54 26.57 2.77
C GLU A 48 -31.44 25.50 2.71
N GLY A 49 -30.25 25.78 3.28
CA GLY A 49 -29.16 24.81 3.34
C GLY A 49 -29.50 23.59 4.21
N HIS A 50 -30.15 23.82 5.36
CA HIS A 50 -30.63 22.74 6.22
C HIS A 50 -31.79 21.97 5.58
N GLN A 51 -32.72 22.69 4.96
CA GLN A 51 -33.87 22.07 4.29
C GLN A 51 -33.45 21.17 3.13
N ARG A 52 -32.47 21.59 2.31
CA ARG A 52 -31.89 20.74 1.27
C ARG A 52 -31.20 19.49 1.83
N ALA A 53 -30.41 19.65 2.89
CA ALA A 53 -29.78 18.51 3.55
C ALA A 53 -30.83 17.53 4.11
N MET A 54 -31.93 18.03 4.65
CA MET A 54 -33.03 17.19 5.13
C MET A 54 -33.74 16.45 4.00
N GLN A 55 -33.92 17.08 2.83
CA GLN A 55 -34.49 16.42 1.66
C GLN A 55 -33.61 15.25 1.19
N LEU A 56 -32.29 15.41 1.22
CA LEU A 56 -31.35 14.32 0.91
C LEU A 56 -31.45 13.19 1.94
N PHE A 57 -31.57 13.52 3.23
CA PHE A 57 -31.75 12.53 4.29
C PHE A 57 -33.04 11.73 4.12
N ILE A 58 -34.16 12.37 3.77
CA ILE A 58 -35.44 11.70 3.54
C ILE A 58 -35.37 10.72 2.37
N GLN A 59 -34.60 11.01 1.33
CA GLN A 59 -34.46 10.13 0.16
C GLN A 59 -33.71 8.83 0.50
N ARG A 60 -32.71 8.87 1.39
CA ARG A 60 -31.94 7.70 1.81
C ARG A 60 -31.52 7.77 3.29
N PRO A 61 -32.43 7.51 4.24
CA PRO A 61 -32.11 7.62 5.66
C PRO A 61 -31.07 6.59 6.13
N GLY A 62 -31.09 5.38 5.57
CA GLY A 62 -30.18 4.30 5.95
C GLY A 62 -28.70 4.64 5.69
N HIS A 63 -28.37 5.14 4.50
CA HIS A 63 -27.00 5.47 4.13
C HIS A 63 -26.36 6.49 5.09
N PHE A 64 -27.10 7.55 5.46
CA PHE A 64 -26.59 8.56 6.37
C PHE A 64 -26.40 7.99 7.79
N MET A 65 -27.32 7.14 8.26
CA MET A 65 -27.18 6.48 9.56
C MET A 65 -25.98 5.53 9.59
N ASP A 66 -25.75 4.78 8.50
CA ASP A 66 -24.59 3.89 8.35
C ASP A 66 -23.27 4.68 8.31
N GLU A 67 -23.25 5.82 7.60
CA GLU A 67 -22.08 6.69 7.48
C GLU A 67 -21.71 7.33 8.83
N PHE A 68 -22.69 7.90 9.55
CA PHE A 68 -22.44 8.44 10.89
C PHE A 68 -22.00 7.36 11.88
N SER A 69 -22.55 6.14 11.76
CA SER A 69 -22.16 5.03 12.63
C SER A 69 -20.73 4.57 12.33
N ARG A 70 -20.34 4.50 11.05
CA ARG A 70 -18.96 4.16 10.66
C ARG A 70 -17.96 5.20 11.15
N GLU A 71 -18.25 6.48 10.94
CA GLU A 71 -17.36 7.57 11.40
C GLU A 71 -17.24 7.59 12.93
N PHE A 72 -18.34 7.36 13.65
CA PHE A 72 -18.34 7.27 15.12
C PHE A 72 -17.50 6.08 15.60
N GLU A 73 -17.63 4.92 14.96
CA GLU A 73 -16.84 3.74 15.28
C GLU A 73 -15.34 3.98 15.04
N GLU A 74 -14.99 4.59 13.91
CA GLU A 74 -13.60 4.92 13.56
C GLU A 74 -12.98 5.91 14.55
N GLU A 75 -13.70 6.95 14.96
CA GLU A 75 -13.26 7.93 15.95
C GLU A 75 -13.04 7.28 17.32
N PHE A 76 -13.99 6.45 17.77
CA PHE A 76 -13.87 5.70 19.02
C PHE A 76 -12.67 4.75 18.99
N MET A 77 -12.50 3.99 17.91
CA MET A 77 -11.39 3.06 17.73
C MET A 77 -10.05 3.78 17.63
N LYS A 78 -9.98 4.95 16.99
CA LYS A 78 -8.78 5.79 16.96
C LYS A 78 -8.38 6.23 18.36
N LEU A 79 -9.32 6.63 19.22
CA LEU A 79 -9.03 6.96 20.61
C LEU A 79 -8.56 5.74 21.41
N MET A 80 -9.17 4.58 21.18
CA MET A 80 -8.74 3.32 21.81
C MET A 80 -7.31 2.94 21.41
N LYS A 81 -6.97 3.04 20.12
CA LYS A 81 -5.61 2.77 19.59
C LYS A 81 -4.56 3.75 20.10
N THR A 82 -4.92 5.02 20.24
CA THR A 82 -3.95 6.07 20.58
C THR A 82 -3.70 6.18 22.08
N ARG A 83 -4.77 6.27 22.89
CA ARG A 83 -4.65 6.57 24.33
C ARG A 83 -4.83 5.37 25.24
N TYR A 84 -5.57 4.35 24.82
CA TYR A 84 -6.03 3.27 25.70
C TYR A 84 -5.60 1.87 25.23
N CYS A 85 -4.57 1.78 24.40
CA CYS A 85 -4.14 0.53 23.74
C CYS A 85 -3.64 -0.57 24.69
N ARG A 86 -3.32 -0.26 25.95
CA ARG A 86 -2.73 -1.20 26.92
C ARG A 86 -3.51 -1.31 28.24
N THR A 87 -4.61 -0.59 28.38
CA THR A 87 -5.35 -0.53 29.65
C THR A 87 -6.82 -0.86 29.44
N ARG A 88 -7.40 -1.55 30.41
CA ARG A 88 -8.86 -1.65 30.53
C ARG A 88 -9.41 -0.31 30.98
N VAL A 89 -10.38 0.24 30.24
CA VAL A 89 -10.93 1.57 30.50
C VAL A 89 -12.45 1.52 30.54
N LEU A 90 -13.05 2.34 31.39
CA LEU A 90 -14.50 2.49 31.46
C LEU A 90 -15.01 3.14 30.16
N ALA A 91 -16.02 2.55 29.52
CA ALA A 91 -16.61 3.04 28.27
C ALA A 91 -17.04 4.51 28.36
N ASN A 92 -17.63 4.92 29.49
CA ASN A 92 -18.02 6.32 29.73
C ASN A 92 -16.84 7.29 29.66
N SER A 93 -15.67 6.88 30.14
CA SER A 93 -14.46 7.71 30.09
C SER A 93 -14.00 7.92 28.65
N VAL A 94 -14.00 6.85 27.84
CA VAL A 94 -13.64 6.92 26.43
C VAL A 94 -14.64 7.79 25.67
N TYR A 95 -15.94 7.60 25.91
CA TYR A 95 -16.99 8.42 25.31
C TYR A 95 -16.88 9.89 25.67
N ASN A 96 -16.59 10.24 26.93
CA ASN A 96 -16.37 11.64 27.32
C ASN A 96 -15.18 12.28 26.59
N ASN A 97 -14.16 11.49 26.24
CA ASN A 97 -13.03 11.95 25.45
C ASN A 97 -13.41 12.17 23.97
N VAL A 98 -14.31 11.36 23.41
CA VAL A 98 -14.90 11.59 22.08
C VAL A 98 -15.69 12.91 22.10
N VAL A 99 -16.54 13.10 23.11
CA VAL A 99 -17.41 14.28 23.26
C VAL A 99 -16.62 15.57 23.53
N CYS A 100 -15.34 15.47 23.87
CA CYS A 100 -14.47 16.63 24.07
C CYS A 100 -14.26 17.42 22.76
N ASP A 101 -14.25 16.72 21.62
CA ASP A 101 -14.06 17.34 20.32
C ASP A 101 -15.33 18.07 19.87
N ARG A 102 -15.22 19.28 19.34
CA ARG A 102 -16.40 20.10 18.97
C ARG A 102 -17.23 19.49 17.83
N HIS A 103 -16.59 18.73 16.96
CA HIS A 103 -17.20 18.17 15.75
C HIS A 103 -17.46 16.67 15.86
N HIS A 104 -17.46 16.12 17.09
CA HIS A 104 -17.80 14.72 17.30
C HIS A 104 -19.23 14.42 16.84
N ILE A 105 -19.45 13.18 16.45
CA ILE A 105 -20.78 12.71 16.07
C ILE A 105 -21.55 12.43 17.35
N HIS A 106 -22.72 13.06 17.46
CA HIS A 106 -23.57 12.81 18.61
C HIS A 106 -24.19 11.41 18.52
N MET A 107 -24.10 10.63 19.59
CA MET A 107 -24.57 9.24 19.68
C MET A 107 -25.98 9.03 19.10
N ASN A 108 -26.96 9.89 19.44
CA ASN A 108 -28.33 9.81 18.92
C ASN A 108 -28.47 9.93 17.39
N SER A 109 -27.41 10.32 16.69
CA SER A 109 -27.40 10.41 15.22
C SER A 109 -26.87 9.14 14.55
N THR A 110 -26.44 8.17 15.35
CA THR A 110 -25.96 6.85 14.90
C THR A 110 -27.03 5.79 15.12
N ILE A 111 -26.78 4.58 14.65
CA ILE A 111 -27.64 3.42 14.88
C ILE A 111 -27.70 3.07 16.38
N TRP A 112 -26.65 3.38 17.13
CA TRP A 112 -26.59 3.12 18.57
C TRP A 112 -27.11 4.31 19.35
N VAL A 113 -28.30 4.18 19.93
CA VAL A 113 -28.90 5.28 20.70
C VAL A 113 -28.26 5.37 22.10
N THR A 114 -27.74 4.26 22.61
CA THR A 114 -27.10 4.19 23.93
C THR A 114 -25.67 3.68 23.85
N LEU A 115 -24.81 4.17 24.74
CA LEU A 115 -23.42 3.70 24.83
C LEU A 115 -23.34 2.20 25.14
N SER A 116 -24.27 1.68 25.94
CA SER A 116 -24.33 0.25 26.27
C SER A 116 -24.54 -0.62 25.03
N GLU A 117 -25.41 -0.20 24.12
CA GLU A 117 -25.68 -0.91 22.85
C GLU A 117 -24.47 -0.87 21.92
N PHE A 118 -23.80 0.28 21.82
CA PHE A 118 -22.55 0.41 21.08
C PHE A 118 -21.46 -0.50 21.64
N VAL A 119 -21.32 -0.55 22.97
CA VAL A 119 -20.36 -1.45 23.61
C VAL A 119 -20.71 -2.90 23.28
N GLN A 120 -21.96 -3.34 23.42
CA GLN A 120 -22.35 -4.70 23.05
C GLN A 120 -22.01 -5.03 21.58
N TYR A 121 -22.20 -4.08 20.65
CA TYR A 121 -21.78 -4.23 19.26
C TYR A 121 -20.26 -4.41 19.10
N LEU A 122 -19.43 -3.68 19.86
CA LEU A 122 -17.98 -3.87 19.85
C LEU A 122 -17.55 -5.26 20.33
N GLY A 123 -18.35 -5.87 21.21
CA GLY A 123 -18.15 -7.24 21.68
C GLY A 123 -18.55 -8.26 20.64
N ALA A 124 -19.71 -8.07 20.00
CA ALA A 124 -20.21 -8.92 18.93
C ALA A 124 -19.29 -8.92 17.70
N THR A 125 -18.64 -7.78 17.42
CA THR A 125 -17.66 -7.67 16.33
C THR A 125 -16.24 -8.11 16.73
N GLU A 126 -16.05 -8.56 17.97
CA GLU A 126 -14.76 -8.97 18.56
C GLU A 126 -13.65 -7.91 18.46
N LYS A 127 -14.00 -6.63 18.25
CA LYS A 127 -13.03 -5.53 18.14
C LYS A 127 -12.44 -5.16 19.50
N CYS A 128 -13.23 -5.35 20.56
CA CYS A 128 -12.83 -5.08 21.93
C CYS A 128 -13.26 -6.23 22.86
N LYS A 129 -12.44 -6.52 23.87
CA LYS A 129 -12.89 -7.34 25.01
C LYS A 129 -13.72 -6.46 25.92
N ILE A 130 -14.87 -6.98 26.33
CA ILE A 130 -15.81 -6.25 27.16
C ILE A 130 -16.06 -7.02 28.44
N GLU A 131 -16.01 -6.29 29.54
CA GLU A 131 -16.31 -6.81 30.87
C GLU A 131 -17.40 -5.94 31.49
N TYR A 132 -18.50 -6.57 31.91
CA TYR A 132 -19.55 -5.88 32.65
C TYR A 132 -19.24 -5.95 34.15
N THR A 133 -19.12 -4.79 34.78
CA THR A 133 -18.93 -4.68 36.23
C THR A 133 -20.05 -3.82 36.82
N PRO A 134 -20.32 -3.89 38.15
CA PRO A 134 -21.33 -3.03 38.78
C PRO A 134 -21.04 -1.53 38.66
N LYS A 135 -19.80 -1.13 38.30
CA LYS A 135 -19.43 0.27 38.07
C LYS A 135 -19.64 0.72 36.60
N GLY A 136 -20.00 -0.20 35.71
CA GLY A 136 -20.24 0.04 34.29
C GLY A 136 -19.44 -0.89 33.38
N TRP A 137 -19.49 -0.57 32.08
CA TRP A 137 -18.82 -1.35 31.03
C TRP A 137 -17.34 -1.00 30.92
N TYR A 138 -16.48 -2.00 31.05
CA TYR A 138 -15.06 -1.89 30.75
C TYR A 138 -14.78 -2.41 29.35
N VAL A 139 -13.93 -1.69 28.63
CA VAL A 139 -13.52 -1.99 27.25
C VAL A 139 -12.00 -2.08 27.22
N GLU A 140 -11.49 -3.18 26.68
CA GLU A 140 -10.08 -3.40 26.40
C GLU A 140 -9.92 -3.61 24.88
N TYR A 141 -9.07 -2.79 24.25
CA TYR A 141 -8.86 -2.83 22.81
C TYR A 141 -8.06 -4.08 22.42
N ILE A 142 -8.56 -4.84 21.45
CA ILE A 142 -7.83 -5.96 20.86
C ILE A 142 -7.18 -5.47 19.56
N ASP A 143 -5.85 -5.44 19.53
CA ASP A 143 -5.14 -5.16 18.29
C ASP A 143 -5.09 -6.41 17.40
N HIS A 144 -6.08 -6.54 16.51
CA HIS A 144 -6.13 -7.61 15.51
C HIS A 144 -4.94 -7.58 14.56
N GLU A 145 -4.36 -6.41 14.28
CA GLU A 145 -3.20 -6.26 13.40
C GLU A 145 -1.92 -6.77 14.08
N GLU A 146 -1.73 -6.46 15.37
CA GLU A 146 -0.62 -6.96 16.15
C GLU A 146 -0.72 -8.49 16.38
N LEU A 147 -1.93 -9.00 16.62
CA LEU A 147 -2.18 -10.44 16.73
C LEU A 147 -1.93 -11.16 15.41
N ALA A 148 -2.33 -10.59 14.27
CA ALA A 148 -2.03 -11.14 12.95
C ALA A 148 -0.52 -11.16 12.68
N ARG A 149 0.20 -10.08 12.97
CA ARG A 149 1.66 -10.01 12.83
C ARG A 149 2.38 -11.02 13.71
N LYS A 150 1.93 -11.21 14.96
CA LYS A 150 2.49 -12.23 15.89
C LYS A 150 2.24 -13.65 15.38
N LYS A 151 1.01 -13.96 14.93
CA LYS A 151 0.68 -15.27 14.32
C LYS A 151 1.52 -15.54 13.07
N GLU A 152 1.74 -14.53 12.23
CA GLU A 152 2.57 -14.68 11.03
C GLU A 152 4.04 -14.91 11.40
N LEU A 153 4.58 -14.19 12.40
CA LEU A 153 5.92 -14.40 12.92
C LEU A 153 6.08 -15.81 13.51
N GLU A 154 5.10 -16.29 14.28
CA GLU A 154 5.11 -17.66 14.80
C GLU A 154 5.02 -18.70 13.69
N ARG A 155 4.23 -18.45 12.65
CA ARG A 155 4.16 -19.32 11.47
C ARG A 155 5.50 -19.36 10.74
N LYS A 156 6.14 -18.21 10.54
CA LYS A 156 7.49 -18.11 9.95
C LYS A 156 8.52 -18.84 10.81
N ARG A 157 8.50 -18.66 12.14
CA ARG A 157 9.40 -19.35 13.08
C ARG A 157 9.18 -20.86 13.09
N LYS A 158 7.94 -21.34 12.94
CA LYS A 158 7.66 -22.79 12.82
C LYS A 158 8.19 -23.37 11.52
N ILE A 159 8.07 -22.64 10.41
CA ILE A 159 8.63 -23.05 9.10
C ILE A 159 10.16 -23.05 9.16
N GLU A 160 10.77 -22.02 9.75
CA GLU A 160 12.23 -21.94 9.92
C GLU A 160 12.77 -23.08 10.77
N LYS A 161 12.14 -23.37 11.92
CA LYS A 161 12.49 -24.53 12.75
C LYS A 161 12.39 -25.84 11.99
N SER A 162 11.31 -26.06 11.23
CA SER A 162 11.16 -27.25 10.41
C SER A 162 12.23 -27.37 9.31
N GLN A 163 12.73 -26.26 8.77
CA GLN A 163 13.83 -26.26 7.80
C GLN A 163 15.20 -26.49 8.46
N GLU A 164 15.42 -25.92 9.64
CA GLU A 164 16.64 -26.16 10.43
C GLU A 164 16.73 -27.61 10.88
N ASP A 165 15.63 -28.19 11.35
CA ASP A 165 15.56 -29.60 11.76
C ASP A 165 15.88 -30.54 10.57
N ALA A 166 15.30 -30.27 9.38
CA ALA A 166 15.59 -31.03 8.16
C ALA A 166 17.05 -30.89 7.70
N ARG A 167 17.65 -29.70 7.85
CA ARG A 167 19.07 -29.47 7.55
C ARG A 167 19.97 -30.20 8.54
N MET A 168 19.63 -30.19 9.83
CA MET A 168 20.39 -30.92 10.85
C MET A 168 20.38 -32.42 10.60
N GLU A 169 19.23 -32.99 10.22
CA GLU A 169 19.10 -34.40 9.88
C GLU A 169 19.97 -34.78 8.66
N GLN A 170 19.99 -33.94 7.63
CA GLN A 170 20.88 -34.13 6.47
C GLN A 170 22.36 -34.06 6.83
N ILE A 171 22.75 -33.12 7.70
CA ILE A 171 24.14 -33.01 8.18
C ILE A 171 24.51 -34.24 9.02
N GLN A 172 23.62 -34.71 9.87
CA GLN A 172 23.84 -35.91 10.69
C GLN A 172 24.02 -37.16 9.82
N ALA A 173 23.19 -37.34 8.79
CA ALA A 173 23.33 -38.46 7.85
C ALA A 173 24.68 -38.43 7.09
N LEU A 174 25.11 -37.24 6.63
CA LEU A 174 26.42 -37.06 5.99
C LEU A 174 27.58 -37.36 6.94
N VAL A 175 27.46 -36.95 8.20
CA VAL A 175 28.45 -37.23 9.25
C VAL A 175 28.53 -38.74 9.53
N GLU A 176 27.39 -39.42 9.59
CA GLU A 176 27.32 -40.85 9.84
C GLU A 176 27.89 -41.66 8.67
N GLU A 177 27.59 -41.27 7.43
CA GLU A 177 28.18 -41.88 6.25
C GLU A 177 29.69 -41.65 6.17
N ALA A 178 30.17 -40.44 6.49
CA ALA A 178 31.61 -40.15 6.59
C ALA A 178 32.30 -40.97 7.68
N ARG A 179 31.58 -41.26 8.78
CA ARG A 179 32.04 -42.12 9.88
C ARG A 179 32.13 -43.58 9.47
N GLN A 180 31.19 -44.08 8.67
CA GLN A 180 31.21 -45.43 8.11
C GLN A 180 32.30 -45.61 7.04
N ARG A 181 32.54 -44.60 6.20
CA ARG A 181 33.60 -44.61 5.18
C ARG A 181 35.02 -44.42 5.75
N GLY A 182 35.17 -44.34 7.07
CA GLY A 182 36.48 -44.23 7.74
C GLY A 182 37.18 -42.87 7.61
N GLY A 183 36.49 -41.85 7.08
CA GLY A 183 37.03 -40.48 6.92
C GLY A 183 36.73 -39.53 8.09
N PHE A 184 36.04 -40.01 9.14
CA PHE A 184 35.62 -39.17 10.25
C PHE A 184 36.69 -39.07 11.33
N GLN A 185 37.49 -38.02 11.26
CA GLN A 185 38.28 -37.56 12.41
C GLN A 185 37.36 -36.79 13.35
N LYS A 186 37.18 -37.29 14.58
CA LYS A 186 36.63 -36.46 15.66
C LYS A 186 37.55 -35.25 15.83
N PRO A 187 37.04 -34.01 15.86
CA PRO A 187 37.86 -32.85 16.17
C PRO A 187 38.29 -32.96 17.64
N GLU A 188 39.46 -33.53 17.86
CA GLU A 188 40.12 -33.52 19.17
C GLU A 188 40.80 -32.17 19.31
N TYR A 189 40.38 -31.39 20.31
CA TYR A 189 41.00 -30.10 20.60
C TYR A 189 42.46 -30.34 21.03
N THR A 190 43.40 -30.10 20.12
CA THR A 190 44.83 -30.15 20.41
C THR A 190 45.28 -28.74 20.82
N PRO A 191 45.66 -28.51 22.09
CA PRO A 191 46.24 -27.23 22.47
C PRO A 191 47.57 -27.04 21.73
N LEU A 192 47.72 -25.91 21.05
CA LEU A 192 48.98 -25.49 20.43
C LEU A 192 50.04 -25.28 21.52
N GLN A 193 50.90 -26.28 21.74
CA GLN A 193 52.10 -26.12 22.56
C GLN A 193 53.10 -25.24 21.81
N ARG A 194 53.38 -24.07 22.38
CA ARG A 194 54.40 -23.13 21.90
C ARG A 194 55.68 -23.41 22.68
N GLU A 195 56.81 -23.50 21.99
CA GLU A 195 58.11 -23.18 22.59
C GLU A 195 58.46 -21.73 22.17
N ASP A 196 58.94 -20.94 23.13
CA ASP A 196 59.04 -19.49 23.01
C ASP A 196 60.01 -19.04 21.89
N GLY A 197 59.46 -18.42 20.83
CA GLY A 197 60.25 -17.55 19.93
C GLY A 197 60.06 -17.66 18.42
N GLN A 198 59.24 -18.57 17.88
CA GLN A 198 59.04 -18.68 16.42
C GLN A 198 57.72 -18.10 15.93
N THR A 199 57.79 -17.26 14.89
CA THR A 199 56.64 -16.67 14.19
C THR A 199 56.00 -17.69 13.24
N VAL A 200 54.72 -17.97 13.46
CA VAL A 200 53.93 -18.91 12.63
C VAL A 200 53.61 -18.26 11.29
N THR A 201 54.25 -18.72 10.21
CA THR A 201 53.92 -18.34 8.83
C THR A 201 52.95 -19.35 8.22
N LEU A 202 51.65 -19.01 8.21
CA LEU A 202 50.60 -19.81 7.59
C LEU A 202 50.66 -19.68 6.06
N SER A 203 51.30 -20.63 5.40
CA SER A 203 51.40 -20.68 3.94
C SER A 203 50.28 -21.56 3.36
N ILE A 204 49.14 -20.96 3.01
CA ILE A 204 48.08 -21.64 2.24
C ILE A 204 48.47 -21.60 0.76
N SER A 205 49.20 -22.62 0.31
CA SER A 205 49.52 -22.83 -1.11
C SER A 205 49.14 -24.24 -1.54
N LYS A 206 48.19 -24.36 -2.47
CA LYS A 206 47.86 -25.63 -3.15
C LYS A 206 49.11 -26.15 -3.91
N PRO A 207 49.49 -27.43 -3.77
CA PRO A 207 50.60 -27.96 -4.54
C PRO A 207 50.19 -28.09 -6.02
N ARG A 208 51.07 -27.62 -6.91
CA ARG A 208 51.02 -27.85 -8.36
C ARG A 208 52.03 -28.95 -8.65
N GLU A 209 51.55 -30.14 -9.04
CA GLU A 209 52.39 -31.15 -9.69
C GLU A 209 52.44 -30.93 -11.21
N SER A 210 53.60 -31.30 -11.74
CA SER A 210 54.10 -31.09 -13.09
C SER A 210 53.32 -31.82 -14.18
N ALA A 211 53.39 -31.25 -15.38
CA ALA A 211 52.72 -31.67 -16.59
C ALA A 211 53.13 -33.07 -17.04
N ASP A 212 52.16 -33.99 -17.04
CA ASP A 212 52.00 -34.99 -18.10
C ASP A 212 50.52 -35.07 -18.50
N LYS A 213 50.32 -35.16 -19.82
CA LYS A 213 49.07 -34.89 -20.55
C LYS A 213 47.83 -35.53 -19.94
N LYS A 214 46.95 -34.73 -19.33
CA LYS A 214 45.51 -35.06 -19.16
C LYS A 214 44.66 -33.86 -19.55
N ALA A 215 43.79 -34.07 -20.54
CA ALA A 215 42.90 -33.07 -21.10
C ALA A 215 42.06 -32.39 -20.00
N ASN A 216 41.95 -31.06 -20.09
CA ASN A 216 41.15 -30.23 -19.20
C ASN A 216 39.68 -30.69 -19.22
N ALA A 217 39.20 -31.30 -18.14
CA ALA A 217 37.80 -31.76 -18.02
C ALA A 217 36.78 -30.63 -18.27
N LEU A 218 37.17 -29.38 -18.00
CA LEU A 218 36.38 -28.18 -18.30
C LEU A 218 36.30 -27.84 -19.80
N GLN A 219 37.34 -28.12 -20.59
CA GLN A 219 37.31 -27.95 -22.05
C GLN A 219 36.49 -29.05 -22.72
N LEU A 220 36.57 -30.29 -22.24
CA LEU A 220 35.74 -31.41 -22.69
C LEU A 220 34.25 -31.21 -22.36
N LEU A 221 33.92 -30.60 -21.21
CA LEU A 221 32.54 -30.22 -20.85
C LEU A 221 32.03 -29.06 -21.72
N HIS A 222 32.89 -28.08 -22.03
CA HIS A 222 32.53 -26.99 -22.94
C HIS A 222 32.31 -27.47 -24.38
N GLU A 223 33.13 -28.39 -24.88
CA GLU A 223 32.92 -29.01 -26.19
C GLU A 223 31.67 -29.90 -26.22
N LYS A 224 31.40 -30.69 -25.17
CA LYS A 224 30.16 -31.48 -25.07
C LYS A 224 28.91 -30.61 -25.05
N LEU A 225 28.91 -29.51 -24.29
CA LEU A 225 27.77 -28.56 -24.26
C LEU A 225 27.62 -27.79 -25.58
N LYS A 226 28.73 -27.57 -26.32
CA LYS A 226 28.71 -26.95 -27.65
C LYS A 226 28.19 -27.91 -28.72
N GLN A 227 28.53 -29.20 -28.64
CA GLN A 227 28.00 -30.26 -29.50
C GLN A 227 26.52 -30.56 -29.21
N GLU A 228 26.07 -30.54 -27.95
CA GLU A 228 24.64 -30.67 -27.59
C GLU A 228 23.77 -29.48 -28.06
N ARG A 229 24.34 -28.27 -28.12
CA ARG A 229 23.68 -27.11 -28.71
C ARG A 229 23.61 -27.16 -30.24
N GLN A 230 24.56 -27.84 -30.89
CA GLN A 230 24.59 -28.03 -32.34
C GLN A 230 23.74 -29.22 -32.81
N SER A 231 23.53 -30.24 -31.98
CA SER A 231 22.64 -31.37 -32.30
C SER A 231 21.15 -31.07 -32.09
N LYS A 232 20.80 -30.08 -31.26
CA LYS A 232 19.41 -29.61 -31.06
C LYS A 232 18.84 -28.72 -32.17
N SER A 233 19.60 -28.41 -33.23
CA SER A 233 19.12 -27.63 -34.38
C SER A 233 18.64 -28.47 -35.57
N ARG A 234 18.58 -29.81 -35.45
CA ARG A 234 17.98 -30.69 -36.47
C ARG A 234 17.13 -31.81 -35.84
N GLY A 235 15.81 -31.57 -35.72
CA GLY A 235 14.76 -32.60 -35.63
C GLY A 235 14.01 -32.74 -34.28
N LEU A 236 12.69 -32.55 -34.30
CA LEU A 236 11.68 -33.02 -33.30
C LEU A 236 11.09 -34.38 -33.78
N PRO A 237 10.29 -35.17 -33.00
CA PRO A 237 9.98 -35.23 -31.55
C PRO A 237 9.97 -36.67 -30.93
N GLU A 238 9.59 -36.76 -29.64
CA GLU A 238 8.75 -37.81 -28.98
C GLU A 238 9.33 -38.66 -27.81
N LYS A 239 8.41 -39.01 -26.90
CA LYS A 239 8.47 -39.20 -25.44
C LYS A 239 8.58 -40.68 -24.99
N ARG A 240 8.98 -40.86 -23.72
CA ARG A 240 8.28 -41.54 -22.58
C ARG A 240 9.32 -42.14 -21.60
N LYS A 241 9.17 -42.22 -20.28
CA LYS A 241 8.21 -41.75 -19.25
C LYS A 241 8.83 -42.06 -17.88
N LEU A 242 8.55 -41.22 -16.86
CA LEU A 242 8.42 -41.44 -15.40
C LEU A 242 8.48 -40.03 -14.76
N SER A 243 7.52 -39.49 -14.01
CA SER A 243 6.22 -39.94 -13.53
C SER A 243 5.22 -38.75 -13.62
N GLU A 244 4.23 -38.86 -14.50
CA GLU A 244 3.14 -37.88 -14.71
C GLU A 244 2.05 -37.95 -13.62
N MET A 245 2.19 -38.86 -12.65
CA MET A 245 1.16 -39.10 -11.63
C MET A 245 1.26 -38.15 -10.43
N GLU A 246 2.46 -37.68 -10.07
CA GLU A 246 2.65 -36.74 -8.95
C GLU A 246 2.30 -35.29 -9.32
N ALA A 247 2.51 -34.90 -10.58
CA ALA A 247 2.14 -33.58 -11.07
C ALA A 247 0.62 -33.38 -11.11
N LEU A 248 -0.14 -34.42 -11.45
CA LEU A 248 -1.61 -34.37 -11.51
C LEU A 248 -2.27 -34.36 -10.13
N VAL A 249 -1.66 -35.00 -9.12
CA VAL A 249 -2.16 -34.95 -7.73
C VAL A 249 -1.95 -33.56 -7.12
N ALA A 250 -0.80 -32.92 -7.38
CA ALA A 250 -0.52 -31.56 -6.90
C ALA A 250 -1.41 -30.49 -7.56
N GLU A 251 -1.73 -30.63 -8.85
CA GLU A 251 -2.65 -29.74 -9.57
C GLU A 251 -4.11 -29.94 -9.14
N ALA A 252 -4.54 -31.19 -8.90
CA ALA A 252 -5.88 -31.50 -8.40
C ALA A 252 -6.13 -30.99 -6.97
N GLU A 253 -5.11 -31.00 -6.11
CA GLU A 253 -5.18 -30.42 -4.76
C GLU A 253 -5.22 -28.89 -4.78
N CYS A 254 -4.51 -28.25 -5.73
CA CYS A 254 -4.55 -26.80 -5.92
C CYS A 254 -5.92 -26.33 -6.44
N GLN A 255 -6.56 -27.13 -7.31
CA GLN A 255 -7.92 -26.85 -7.77
C GLN A 255 -8.98 -27.10 -6.69
N LYS A 256 -8.86 -28.16 -5.88
CA LYS A 256 -9.76 -28.39 -4.71
C LYS A 256 -9.70 -27.25 -3.69
N LYS A 257 -8.52 -26.67 -3.44
CA LYS A 257 -8.37 -25.51 -2.55
C LYS A 257 -8.95 -24.22 -3.13
N LYS A 258 -9.02 -24.08 -4.46
CA LYS A 258 -9.69 -22.94 -5.13
C LYS A 258 -11.22 -23.11 -5.18
N MET A 259 -11.73 -24.32 -5.30
CA MET A 259 -13.19 -24.58 -5.30
C MET A 259 -13.79 -24.53 -3.88
N ALA A 260 -13.03 -24.93 -2.83
CA ALA A 260 -13.48 -24.84 -1.44
C ALA A 260 -13.58 -23.41 -0.88
N VAL A 261 -12.96 -22.42 -1.54
CA VAL A 261 -13.07 -20.99 -1.15
C VAL A 261 -14.28 -20.31 -1.82
N PHE A 262 -14.94 -20.98 -2.77
CA PHE A 262 -16.11 -20.46 -3.49
C PHE A 262 -17.45 -21.06 -3.02
N GLU A 263 -17.45 -22.16 -2.26
CA GLU A 263 -18.66 -22.78 -1.68
C GLU A 263 -18.74 -22.56 -0.17
N GLY A 264 -19.06 -21.34 0.24
CA GLY A 264 -19.17 -20.97 1.64
C GLY A 264 -20.07 -19.77 1.90
N SER A 265 -21.26 -19.71 1.26
CA SER A 265 -22.49 -19.10 1.80
C SER A 265 -23.67 -19.34 0.85
N PRO A 266 -24.87 -19.69 1.37
CA PRO A 266 -25.97 -20.20 0.57
C PRO A 266 -26.76 -19.11 -0.17
N SER A 267 -27.19 -19.49 -1.38
CA SER A 267 -28.13 -18.79 -2.26
C SER A 267 -29.56 -18.82 -1.70
N LEU A 268 -30.26 -17.68 -1.76
CA LEU A 268 -31.69 -17.64 -2.05
C LEU A 268 -31.91 -16.84 -3.35
N LYS A 269 -32.28 -17.56 -4.41
CA LYS A 269 -33.01 -17.08 -5.60
C LYS A 269 -34.46 -16.84 -5.17
N GLU A 270 -35.25 -15.90 -5.69
CA GLU A 270 -35.74 -15.64 -7.07
C GLU A 270 -36.38 -14.23 -7.05
N ARG A 271 -36.73 -13.47 -8.11
CA ARG A 271 -36.84 -13.66 -9.57
C ARG A 271 -37.04 -12.26 -10.23
N SER A 272 -36.48 -12.08 -11.43
CA SER A 272 -36.95 -11.28 -12.60
C SER A 272 -37.53 -9.86 -12.37
N SER A 273 -37.06 -8.79 -13.02
CA SER A 273 -37.21 -8.57 -14.46
C SER A 273 -36.61 -7.22 -14.93
N SER A 274 -36.07 -7.24 -16.16
CA SER A 274 -35.97 -6.19 -17.18
C SER A 274 -35.33 -4.81 -16.89
N ALA A 275 -34.23 -4.56 -17.63
CA ALA A 275 -33.93 -3.40 -18.47
C ALA A 275 -34.32 -2.00 -17.98
N THR A 276 -33.37 -1.06 -17.95
CA THR A 276 -33.11 -0.05 -19.01
C THR A 276 -31.97 0.88 -18.57
N ALA A 277 -31.22 1.37 -19.55
CA ALA A 277 -30.10 2.29 -19.43
C ALA A 277 -30.49 3.73 -19.05
N HIS A 278 -29.48 4.46 -18.55
CA HIS A 278 -29.30 5.93 -18.57
C HIS A 278 -30.34 6.84 -17.89
N ASN A 279 -29.96 7.48 -16.77
CA ASN A 279 -29.38 8.84 -16.76
C ASN A 279 -29.23 9.30 -15.30
N ASP A 280 -28.01 9.54 -14.82
CA ASP A 280 -27.82 10.40 -13.65
C ASP A 280 -26.50 11.16 -13.78
N SER A 281 -26.60 12.47 -13.92
CA SER A 281 -25.48 13.42 -14.01
C SER A 281 -26.00 14.82 -13.71
N LYS A 282 -26.04 15.18 -12.42
CA LYS A 282 -25.88 16.51 -11.78
C LYS A 282 -26.63 16.44 -10.45
N GLU A 283 -26.09 16.83 -9.29
CA GLU A 283 -25.30 18.03 -9.05
C GLU A 283 -24.77 17.97 -7.61
N GLN A 284 -23.45 17.94 -7.44
CA GLN A 284 -22.81 18.36 -6.19
C GLN A 284 -21.53 19.12 -6.55
N ARG A 285 -21.69 20.43 -6.67
CA ARG A 285 -20.60 21.42 -6.58
C ARG A 285 -21.03 22.47 -5.58
N ASN A 286 -20.29 22.56 -4.47
CA ASN A 286 -19.60 23.79 -4.09
C ASN A 286 -18.97 23.62 -2.71
N ASN A 287 -17.66 23.46 -2.65
CA ASN A 287 -16.74 24.48 -2.13
C ASN A 287 -15.33 23.90 -2.05
N ASP A 288 -14.49 24.25 -3.02
CA ASP A 288 -13.08 24.53 -2.77
C ASP A 288 -12.68 25.58 -3.81
N ALA A 289 -12.60 26.83 -3.35
CA ALA A 289 -12.17 27.96 -4.14
C ALA A 289 -10.73 28.31 -3.76
N HIS A 290 -9.78 27.73 -4.48
CA HIS A 290 -8.57 28.45 -4.86
C HIS A 290 -8.30 28.19 -6.34
N ALA A 291 -8.24 29.29 -7.08
CA ALA A 291 -8.33 29.34 -8.52
C ALA A 291 -7.12 28.74 -9.23
N SER A 292 -7.36 27.73 -10.08
CA SER A 292 -6.86 27.76 -11.46
C SER A 292 -8.02 27.39 -12.38
N SER A 293 -8.27 28.24 -13.37
CA SER A 293 -9.13 27.97 -14.51
C SER A 293 -8.55 26.78 -15.27
N GLY A 294 -9.02 25.56 -15.02
CA GLY A 294 -8.38 24.37 -15.57
C GLY A 294 -9.36 23.26 -15.88
N LEU A 295 -9.34 22.81 -17.13
CA LEU A 295 -10.01 21.61 -17.61
C LEU A 295 -9.68 20.42 -16.68
N ARG A 296 -10.69 19.67 -16.24
CA ARG A 296 -10.47 18.40 -15.51
C ARG A 296 -10.28 17.27 -16.52
N PRO A 297 -9.31 16.36 -16.32
CA PRO A 297 -9.13 15.22 -17.20
C PRO A 297 -10.29 14.23 -17.04
N PRO A 298 -10.60 13.42 -18.06
CA PRO A 298 -11.60 12.35 -17.94
C PRO A 298 -11.18 11.35 -16.85
N ALA A 299 -12.16 10.76 -16.16
CA ALA A 299 -11.91 9.75 -15.14
C ALA A 299 -11.08 8.58 -15.70
N HIS A 300 -9.92 8.33 -15.09
CA HIS A 300 -9.04 7.24 -15.50
C HIS A 300 -9.41 5.94 -14.76
N LYS A 301 -9.57 4.82 -15.47
CA LYS A 301 -9.96 3.51 -14.91
C LYS A 301 -9.04 3.01 -13.78
N HIS A 302 -7.80 3.50 -13.75
CA HIS A 302 -6.77 3.14 -12.77
C HIS A 302 -6.27 4.36 -11.98
N ALA A 303 -7.13 5.34 -11.73
CA ALA A 303 -6.79 6.50 -10.91
C ALA A 303 -6.44 6.10 -9.47
N SER A 304 -7.09 5.07 -8.93
CA SER A 304 -6.89 4.52 -7.58
C SER A 304 -5.87 3.38 -7.51
N ALA A 305 -5.06 3.18 -8.55
CA ALA A 305 -4.14 2.05 -8.62
C ALA A 305 -2.72 2.45 -8.19
N ASP A 306 -2.11 1.63 -7.33
CA ASP A 306 -0.85 1.96 -6.64
C ASP A 306 0.42 1.72 -7.48
N TRP A 307 0.31 1.01 -8.61
CA TRP A 307 1.46 0.81 -9.49
C TRP A 307 1.72 2.09 -10.30
N TRP A 308 2.96 2.57 -10.32
CA TRP A 308 3.34 3.82 -10.99
C TRP A 308 4.33 3.62 -12.14
N ILE A 309 4.98 2.47 -12.23
CA ILE A 309 5.97 2.18 -13.27
C ILE A 309 5.30 2.22 -14.66
N ARG A 310 6.00 2.85 -15.60
CA ARG A 310 5.65 2.90 -17.02
C ARG A 310 6.92 2.85 -17.88
N PRO A 311 6.85 2.32 -19.12
CA PRO A 311 7.94 2.41 -20.07
C PRO A 311 8.38 3.86 -20.35
N SER A 312 9.64 4.07 -20.69
CA SER A 312 10.24 5.38 -20.99
C SER A 312 10.35 6.35 -19.80
N LEU A 313 10.23 5.86 -18.56
CA LEU A 313 10.54 6.66 -17.37
C LEU A 313 12.02 6.54 -17.00
N ILE A 314 12.60 7.65 -16.52
CA ILE A 314 13.91 7.67 -15.89
C ILE A 314 13.71 7.54 -14.37
N VAL A 315 14.19 6.44 -13.82
CA VAL A 315 14.08 6.15 -12.38
C VAL A 315 15.45 6.00 -11.75
N LYS A 316 15.52 6.20 -10.45
CA LYS A 316 16.74 6.01 -9.66
C LYS A 316 16.62 4.72 -8.87
N VAL A 317 17.68 3.90 -8.92
CA VAL A 317 17.74 2.62 -8.21
C VAL A 317 18.16 2.87 -6.76
N VAL A 318 17.36 2.42 -5.80
CA VAL A 318 17.64 2.55 -4.35
C VAL A 318 18.03 1.23 -3.69
N HIS A 319 18.24 0.16 -4.47
CA HIS A 319 18.67 -1.13 -3.95
C HIS A 319 20.15 -1.12 -3.52
N LYS A 320 20.42 -1.30 -2.22
CA LYS A 320 21.78 -1.20 -1.64
C LYS A 320 22.67 -2.42 -1.91
N THR A 321 22.09 -3.61 -1.98
CA THR A 321 22.84 -4.89 -2.04
C THR A 321 22.96 -5.47 -3.45
N LEU A 322 22.44 -4.78 -4.48
CA LEU A 322 22.43 -5.33 -5.85
C LEU A 322 23.77 -5.08 -6.51
N GLY A 323 24.45 -6.16 -6.92
CA GLY A 323 25.76 -6.09 -7.59
C GLY A 323 26.79 -5.32 -6.76
N ASP A 324 26.92 -5.66 -5.48
CA ASP A 324 27.82 -5.02 -4.51
C ASP A 324 27.63 -3.49 -4.37
N GLY A 325 26.39 -3.02 -4.60
CA GLY A 325 26.05 -1.60 -4.52
C GLY A 325 26.47 -0.79 -5.75
N LYS A 326 26.99 -1.43 -6.81
CA LYS A 326 27.40 -0.79 -8.06
C LYS A 326 26.29 0.05 -8.71
N TYR A 327 25.03 -0.31 -8.50
CA TYR A 327 23.87 0.36 -9.10
C TYR A 327 23.10 1.25 -8.13
N TYR A 328 23.53 1.34 -6.86
CA TYR A 328 22.86 2.16 -5.86
C TYR A 328 22.96 3.66 -6.21
N LYS A 329 21.83 4.37 -6.14
CA LYS A 329 21.65 5.78 -6.54
C LYS A 329 21.94 6.10 -8.01
N LYS A 330 22.14 5.08 -8.85
CA LYS A 330 22.32 5.27 -10.29
C LYS A 330 20.96 5.38 -10.99
N LYS A 331 20.97 6.08 -12.12
CA LYS A 331 19.77 6.31 -12.94
C LYS A 331 19.68 5.27 -14.05
N GLY A 332 18.47 4.78 -14.29
CA GLY A 332 18.16 3.86 -15.37
C GLY A 332 16.87 4.26 -16.08
N VAL A 333 16.72 3.80 -17.32
CA VAL A 333 15.53 3.99 -18.15
C VAL A 333 14.70 2.71 -18.10
N VAL A 334 13.41 2.82 -17.85
CA VAL A 334 12.47 1.69 -17.92
C VAL A 334 12.23 1.35 -19.39
N LYS A 335 12.73 0.20 -19.86
CA LYS A 335 12.45 -0.31 -21.21
C LYS A 335 11.07 -0.95 -21.29
N THR A 336 10.82 -1.92 -20.41
CA THR A 336 9.58 -2.70 -20.38
C THR A 336 9.12 -2.91 -18.94
N VAL A 337 7.83 -3.12 -18.75
CA VAL A 337 7.24 -3.44 -17.45
C VAL A 337 6.77 -4.89 -17.51
N ASP A 338 7.21 -5.69 -16.56
CA ASP A 338 6.81 -7.08 -16.42
C ASP A 338 5.71 -7.19 -15.35
N GLY A 339 4.50 -7.55 -15.78
CA GLY A 339 3.30 -7.52 -14.94
C GLY A 339 2.82 -6.09 -14.63
N ARG A 340 2.81 -5.73 -13.34
CA ARG A 340 2.35 -4.41 -12.86
C ARG A 340 3.37 -3.67 -11.99
N TYR A 341 4.23 -4.40 -11.28
CA TYR A 341 5.12 -3.84 -10.25
C TYR A 341 6.61 -3.98 -10.59
N SER A 342 6.98 -4.80 -11.58
CA SER A 342 8.38 -5.03 -11.93
C SER A 342 8.78 -4.27 -13.20
N ALA A 343 9.86 -3.50 -13.14
CA ALA A 343 10.48 -2.83 -14.28
C ALA A 343 11.70 -3.60 -14.78
N VAL A 344 11.87 -3.66 -16.11
CA VAL A 344 13.13 -3.97 -16.76
C VAL A 344 13.80 -2.66 -17.14
N LEU A 345 14.91 -2.37 -16.46
CA LEU A 345 15.67 -1.13 -16.52
C LEU A 345 16.92 -1.31 -17.36
N GLU A 346 17.25 -0.35 -18.20
CA GLU A 346 18.57 -0.19 -18.78
C GLU A 346 19.29 0.94 -18.04
N MET A 347 20.42 0.63 -17.41
CA MET A 347 21.21 1.62 -16.69
C MET A 347 21.86 2.60 -17.67
N LEU A 348 21.74 3.90 -17.39
CA LEU A 348 22.41 4.94 -18.20
C LEU A 348 23.93 4.83 -18.11
N GLU A 349 24.42 4.39 -16.96
CA GLU A 349 25.84 4.13 -16.72
C GLU A 349 26.11 2.63 -16.86
N GLY A 350 26.81 2.25 -17.94
CA GLY A 350 27.28 0.89 -18.17
C GLY A 350 26.31 -0.04 -18.91
N GLY A 351 25.12 0.43 -19.31
CA GLY A 351 24.20 -0.29 -20.21
C GLY A 351 23.66 -1.62 -19.67
N ALA A 352 23.87 -1.91 -18.38
CA ALA A 352 23.39 -3.14 -17.76
C ALA A 352 21.85 -3.15 -17.73
N ILE A 353 21.26 -4.32 -18.01
CA ILE A 353 19.81 -4.51 -17.94
C ILE A 353 19.49 -5.20 -16.61
N LEU A 354 18.60 -4.59 -15.82
CA LEU A 354 18.22 -5.06 -14.48
C LEU A 354 16.70 -5.21 -14.40
N LYS A 355 16.22 -6.28 -13.78
CA LYS A 355 14.80 -6.43 -13.44
C LYS A 355 14.60 -6.14 -11.95
N LEU A 356 13.86 -5.09 -11.63
CA LEU A 356 13.63 -4.62 -10.25
C LEU A 356 12.16 -4.30 -10.00
N ASP A 357 11.71 -4.51 -8.78
CA ASP A 357 10.37 -4.12 -8.34
C ASP A 357 10.29 -2.61 -8.01
N GLN A 358 9.08 -2.04 -8.07
CA GLN A 358 8.85 -0.62 -7.82
C GLN A 358 9.31 -0.15 -6.44
N GLU A 359 9.31 -1.03 -5.44
CA GLU A 359 9.77 -0.71 -4.08
C GLU A 359 11.27 -0.31 -4.04
N TYR A 360 12.04 -0.78 -5.01
CA TYR A 360 13.47 -0.50 -5.12
C TYR A 360 13.80 0.62 -6.10
N LEU A 361 12.78 1.36 -6.55
CA LEU A 361 12.88 2.44 -7.52
C LEU A 361 12.28 3.73 -6.94
N GLU A 362 12.91 4.84 -7.31
CA GLU A 362 12.50 6.18 -6.91
C GLU A 362 12.22 7.01 -8.17
N THR A 363 11.15 7.80 -8.17
CA THR A 363 10.87 8.73 -9.27
C THR A 363 11.94 9.83 -9.32
N VAL A 364 12.30 10.25 -10.53
CA VAL A 364 13.28 11.32 -10.71
C VAL A 364 12.56 12.55 -11.24
N ILE A 365 12.70 13.68 -10.56
CA ILE A 365 12.18 14.96 -11.03
C ILE A 365 13.23 15.61 -11.95
N PRO A 366 12.88 16.01 -13.19
CA PRO A 366 13.82 16.71 -14.07
C PRO A 366 14.05 18.15 -13.60
N ALA A 367 15.02 18.82 -14.23
CA ALA A 367 15.15 20.27 -14.12
C ALA A 367 13.92 20.98 -14.71
N ILE A 368 13.70 22.23 -14.31
CA ILE A 368 12.66 23.09 -14.85
C ILE A 368 12.79 23.15 -16.39
N GLY A 369 11.67 23.04 -17.09
CA GLY A 369 11.56 22.90 -18.54
C GLY A 369 11.71 21.46 -19.06
N GLY A 370 12.12 20.51 -18.21
CA GLY A 370 12.31 19.12 -18.58
C GLY A 370 11.00 18.36 -18.83
N ARG A 371 11.07 17.33 -19.68
CA ARG A 371 9.94 16.44 -19.96
C ARG A 371 9.62 15.53 -18.79
N ILE A 372 8.34 15.45 -18.48
CA ILE A 372 7.78 14.64 -17.41
C ILE A 372 6.61 13.80 -17.90
N ALA A 373 6.31 12.75 -17.15
CA ALA A 373 5.09 12.00 -17.24
C ALA A 373 4.42 11.91 -15.86
N VAL A 374 3.09 12.04 -15.86
CA VAL A 374 2.28 11.85 -14.66
C VAL A 374 1.94 10.38 -14.52
N VAL A 375 2.37 9.79 -13.41
CA VAL A 375 2.30 8.34 -13.13
C VAL A 375 1.14 7.95 -12.23
N LEU A 376 0.70 8.85 -11.34
CA LEU A 376 -0.36 8.62 -10.36
C LEU A 376 -1.42 9.74 -10.39
N GLY A 377 -2.58 9.47 -9.80
CA GLY A 377 -3.68 10.44 -9.64
C GLY A 377 -4.56 10.65 -10.87
N GLU A 378 -5.34 11.72 -10.86
CA GLU A 378 -6.34 12.05 -11.89
C GLU A 378 -5.72 12.31 -13.27
N TRP A 379 -4.53 12.90 -13.28
CA TRP A 379 -3.78 13.23 -14.49
C TRP A 379 -2.89 12.07 -14.98
N ARG A 380 -3.04 10.88 -14.41
CA ARG A 380 -2.28 9.69 -14.81
C ARG A 380 -2.35 9.45 -16.32
N GLY A 381 -1.17 9.23 -16.92
CA GLY A 381 -1.04 8.96 -18.36
C GLY A 381 -0.79 10.19 -19.21
N HIS A 382 -0.83 11.39 -18.63
CA HIS A 382 -0.46 12.62 -19.32
C HIS A 382 1.05 12.84 -19.25
N GLU A 383 1.58 13.53 -20.25
CA GLU A 383 2.97 13.98 -20.31
C GLU A 383 2.99 15.49 -20.56
N GLY A 384 4.13 16.10 -20.24
CA GLY A 384 4.27 17.53 -20.32
C GLY A 384 5.65 18.01 -19.96
N ARG A 385 5.73 19.28 -19.56
CA ARG A 385 6.94 19.95 -19.10
C ARG A 385 6.77 20.48 -17.69
N LEU A 386 7.83 20.39 -16.90
CA LEU A 386 7.89 20.96 -15.57
C LEU A 386 8.12 22.48 -15.66
N GLU A 387 7.29 23.30 -15.01
CA GLU A 387 7.44 24.76 -15.02
C GLU A 387 8.03 25.31 -13.71
N ALA A 388 7.54 24.82 -12.57
CA ALA A 388 8.00 25.28 -11.27
C ALA A 388 7.93 24.18 -10.22
N LEU A 389 8.79 24.29 -9.22
CA LEU A 389 8.88 23.42 -8.06
C LEU A 389 8.54 24.24 -6.82
N ASN A 390 7.62 23.72 -6.00
CA ASN A 390 7.28 24.29 -4.71
C ASN A 390 7.78 23.35 -3.61
N ILE A 391 8.91 23.72 -3.00
CA ILE A 391 9.61 22.91 -1.99
C ILE A 391 8.79 22.81 -0.70
N ASP A 392 8.10 23.88 -0.31
CA ASP A 392 7.36 23.96 0.96
C ASP A 392 6.16 23.01 0.99
N SER A 393 5.52 22.81 -0.15
CA SER A 393 4.34 21.93 -0.31
C SER A 393 4.66 20.60 -0.99
N TYR A 394 5.93 20.32 -1.28
CA TYR A 394 6.37 19.13 -2.03
C TYR A 394 5.56 18.91 -3.32
N SER A 395 5.26 20.00 -4.03
CA SER A 395 4.38 20.00 -5.21
C SER A 395 5.01 20.69 -6.43
N VAL A 396 4.56 20.32 -7.62
CA VAL A 396 5.02 20.87 -8.89
C VAL A 396 3.90 21.53 -9.68
N ARG A 397 4.29 22.57 -10.43
CA ARG A 397 3.51 23.16 -11.51
C ARG A 397 4.01 22.61 -12.83
N VAL A 398 3.10 22.05 -13.63
CA VAL A 398 3.43 21.39 -14.89
C VAL A 398 2.48 21.84 -15.99
N THR A 399 2.97 21.89 -17.22
CA THR A 399 2.13 22.11 -18.40
C THR A 399 2.07 20.82 -19.20
N LEU A 400 0.89 20.21 -19.25
CA LEU A 400 0.60 18.95 -19.93
C LEU A 400 0.27 19.23 -21.39
N ASP A 401 0.97 18.60 -22.32
CA ASP A 401 0.80 18.80 -23.76
C ASP A 401 0.23 17.55 -24.47
N THR A 402 0.36 16.39 -23.84
CA THR A 402 -0.02 15.09 -24.41
C THR A 402 -0.68 14.21 -23.35
N GLY A 403 -1.55 13.30 -23.79
CA GLY A 403 -2.22 12.36 -22.88
C GLY A 403 -3.64 11.99 -23.30
N PRO A 404 -4.35 11.19 -22.48
CA PRO A 404 -5.71 10.76 -22.73
C PRO A 404 -6.69 11.91 -23.02
N LEU A 405 -6.56 13.05 -22.34
CA LEU A 405 -7.42 14.22 -22.55
C LEU A 405 -7.33 14.78 -23.98
N PHE A 406 -6.11 14.85 -24.54
CA PHE A 406 -5.86 15.40 -25.88
C PHE A 406 -6.24 14.44 -27.03
N LYS A 407 -6.65 13.19 -26.70
CA LYS A 407 -7.21 12.25 -27.68
C LYS A 407 -8.70 12.49 -27.96
N LEU A 408 -9.39 13.27 -27.12
CA LEU A 408 -10.77 13.68 -27.39
C LEU A 408 -10.77 14.85 -28.39
N ASP A 409 -11.59 14.77 -29.43
CA ASP A 409 -11.65 15.76 -30.53
C ASP A 409 -11.93 17.20 -30.06
N LYS A 410 -12.54 17.38 -28.89
CA LYS A 410 -12.79 18.70 -28.27
C LYS A 410 -11.53 19.44 -27.82
N TYR A 411 -10.39 18.74 -27.68
CA TYR A 411 -9.13 19.30 -27.18
C TYR A 411 -7.96 19.10 -28.15
N ARG A 412 -8.25 18.63 -29.38
CA ARG A 412 -7.28 18.45 -30.44
C ARG A 412 -6.87 19.84 -30.96
N GLY A 413 -5.77 20.39 -30.43
CA GLY A 413 -5.22 21.69 -30.85
C GLY A 413 -5.00 22.72 -29.73
N ASN A 414 -5.35 22.41 -28.48
CA ASN A 414 -5.02 23.30 -27.36
C ASN A 414 -3.52 23.24 -27.02
N SER A 415 -2.92 24.40 -26.76
CA SER A 415 -1.48 24.62 -26.52
C SER A 415 -0.95 24.10 -25.17
N GLY A 416 -1.55 23.04 -24.63
CA GLY A 416 -1.23 22.47 -23.33
C GLY A 416 -2.09 23.02 -22.19
N VAL A 417 -2.25 22.23 -21.14
CA VAL A 417 -3.03 22.55 -19.93
C VAL A 417 -2.07 22.65 -18.75
N THR A 418 -2.03 23.80 -18.11
CA THR A 418 -1.25 24.01 -16.89
C THR A 418 -1.99 23.45 -15.68
N VAL A 419 -1.30 22.61 -14.92
CA VAL A 419 -1.77 21.97 -13.69
C VAL A 419 -0.84 22.34 -12.56
N GLU A 420 -1.40 22.89 -11.48
CA GLU A 420 -0.66 23.27 -10.28
C GLU A 420 -0.92 22.28 -9.14
N GLY A 421 0.05 22.15 -8.22
CA GLY A 421 -0.12 21.38 -6.99
C GLY A 421 -0.01 19.87 -7.14
N LEU A 422 0.65 19.36 -8.19
CA LEU A 422 0.88 17.92 -8.31
C LEU A 422 1.98 17.46 -7.34
N PRO A 423 1.77 16.43 -6.50
CA PRO A 423 2.81 15.89 -5.64
C PRO A 423 4.01 15.35 -6.41
N TYR A 424 5.20 15.40 -5.78
CA TYR A 424 6.45 14.86 -6.36
C TYR A 424 6.35 13.37 -6.73
N GLU A 425 5.62 12.58 -5.95
CA GLU A 425 5.41 11.15 -6.20
C GLU A 425 4.60 10.88 -7.48
N HIS A 426 3.77 11.84 -7.91
CA HIS A 426 2.91 11.68 -9.07
C HIS A 426 3.64 11.97 -10.38
N VAL A 427 4.85 12.51 -10.32
CA VAL A 427 5.58 13.00 -11.49
C VAL A 427 6.93 12.31 -11.61
N CYS A 428 7.24 11.85 -12.81
CA CYS A 428 8.53 11.22 -13.10
C CYS A 428 9.09 11.76 -14.42
N LYS A 429 10.42 11.89 -14.49
CA LYS A 429 11.14 12.32 -15.67
C LYS A 429 10.92 11.32 -16.80
N LEU A 430 10.54 11.82 -17.97
CA LEU A 430 10.40 11.03 -19.18
C LEU A 430 11.73 11.03 -19.95
N ASP A 431 12.15 9.88 -20.47
CA ASP A 431 13.25 9.80 -21.41
C ASP A 431 12.78 10.21 -22.81
N VAL A 432 13.45 11.22 -23.37
CA VAL A 432 13.11 11.80 -24.69
C VAL A 432 13.92 11.14 -25.81
N ARG A 433 14.84 10.24 -25.47
CA ARG A 433 15.64 9.48 -26.43
C ARG A 433 14.78 8.40 -27.10
N LYS A 434 14.06 8.79 -28.15
CA LYS A 434 13.49 7.88 -29.14
C LYS A 434 14.05 8.19 -30.52
#